data_AF-A0A378XXK2-F1
#
_entry.id   AF-A0A378XXK2-F1
#
_cell.length_a   1.000
_cell.length_b   1.000
_cell.length_c   1.000
_cell.angle_alpha   90.00
_cell.angle_beta   90.00
_cell.angle_gamma   90.00
#
_symmetry.space_group_name_H-M   'P 1'
#
loop_
_entity.id
_entity.type
_entity.pdbx_description
1 polymer ?
#
loop_
_entity_poly.entity_id
_entity_poly.type
_entity_poly.pdbx_seq_one_letter_code
_entity_poly.pdbx_strand_id
1 'polypeptide(L)'
;MELIDMLPTLLHYSDLSAPKDIDGHLPACLGGKESRKFAFTEAIHPNQTYKAAITDETHIFRFENGHPLQNDGLVDLNDYKIQLINKETGSDETDVFPDKADHYEEVVWEHIRKHIIFN
;
A
#
# COMPACT_ATOMS: atom_id res chain seq x y z
N MET A 1 5.75 -5.73 8.78
CA MET A 1 5.23 -7.08 8.51
C MET A 1 3.82 -6.93 7.98
N GLU A 2 3.49 -7.67 6.93
CA GLU A 2 2.15 -7.79 6.35
C GLU A 2 1.69 -9.25 6.38
N LEU A 3 0.41 -9.49 6.07
CA LEU A 3 -0.15 -10.85 6.01
C LEU A 3 0.59 -11.74 5.00
N ILE A 4 1.04 -11.17 3.88
CA ILE A 4 1.77 -11.88 2.82
C ILE A 4 3.13 -12.42 3.31
N ASP A 5 3.68 -11.87 4.40
CA ASP A 5 4.95 -12.32 4.98
C ASP A 5 4.78 -13.65 5.75
N MET A 6 3.54 -14.12 6.01
CA MET A 6 3.31 -15.37 6.74
C MET A 6 3.86 -16.59 5.99
N LEU A 7 3.63 -16.70 4.68
CA LEU A 7 4.10 -17.84 3.89
C LEU A 7 5.64 -17.98 3.93
N PRO A 8 6.45 -16.97 3.56
CA PRO A 8 7.90 -17.08 3.62
C PRO A 8 8.42 -17.29 5.05
N THR A 9 7.73 -16.74 6.06
CA THR A 9 8.05 -16.99 7.47
C THR A 9 7.86 -18.46 7.85
N LEU A 10 6.71 -19.05 7.53
CA LEU A 10 6.42 -20.45 7.82
C LEU A 10 7.39 -21.39 7.11
N LEU A 11 7.71 -21.12 5.84
CA LEU A 11 8.68 -21.90 5.09
C LEU A 11 10.07 -21.83 5.73
N HIS A 12 10.52 -20.64 6.14
CA HIS A 12 11.80 -20.46 6.81
C HIS A 12 11.92 -21.31 8.09
N TYR A 13 10.91 -21.28 8.96
CA TYR A 13 10.91 -22.09 10.19
C TYR A 13 10.64 -23.59 9.96
N SER A 14 10.26 -23.99 8.75
CA SER A 14 10.10 -25.39 8.35
C SER A 14 11.31 -25.93 7.58
N ASP A 15 12.41 -25.18 7.51
CA ASP A 15 13.59 -25.49 6.69
C ASP A 15 13.27 -25.69 5.19
N LEU A 16 12.25 -24.98 4.70
CA LEU A 16 11.81 -24.97 3.30
C LEU A 16 12.16 -23.64 2.61
N SER A 17 12.46 -23.71 1.31
CA SER A 17 12.73 -22.52 0.50
C SER A 17 11.44 -21.82 0.06
N ALA A 18 11.36 -20.51 0.25
CA ALA A 18 10.31 -19.69 -0.37
C ALA A 18 10.50 -19.57 -1.90
N PRO A 19 9.41 -19.53 -2.69
CA PRO A 19 9.49 -19.15 -4.09
C PRO A 19 10.11 -17.76 -4.25
N LYS A 20 10.75 -17.50 -5.40
CA LYS A 20 11.34 -16.17 -5.68
C LYS A 20 10.33 -15.13 -6.15
N ASP A 21 9.17 -15.58 -6.61
CA ASP A 21 8.16 -14.77 -7.28
C ASP A 21 6.92 -14.61 -6.39
N ILE A 22 7.15 -14.12 -5.17
CA ILE A 22 6.12 -13.75 -4.20
C ILE A 22 6.45 -12.38 -3.62
N ASP A 23 5.42 -11.62 -3.27
CA ASP A 23 5.58 -10.26 -2.71
C ASP A 23 5.99 -10.26 -1.23
N GLY A 24 5.74 -11.38 -0.53
CA GLY A 24 6.09 -11.55 0.87
C GLY A 24 7.58 -11.82 1.08
N HIS A 25 8.12 -11.33 2.20
CA HIS A 25 9.51 -11.62 2.60
C HIS A 25 9.59 -12.04 4.07
N LEU A 26 10.70 -12.66 4.47
CA LEU A 26 10.96 -12.96 5.88
C LEU A 26 11.17 -11.64 6.65
N PRO A 27 10.34 -11.30 7.65
CA PRO A 27 10.52 -10.07 8.41
C PRO A 27 11.85 -10.03 9.17
N ALA A 28 12.47 -8.86 9.27
CA ALA A 28 13.75 -8.68 9.98
C ALA A 28 13.71 -9.18 11.44
N CYS A 29 12.61 -8.92 12.16
CA CYS A 29 12.41 -9.41 13.53
C CYS A 29 12.31 -10.95 13.65
N LEU A 30 12.16 -11.65 12.52
CA LEU A 30 12.08 -13.10 12.42
C LEU A 30 13.27 -13.70 11.66
N GLY A 31 14.38 -12.97 11.54
CA GLY A 31 15.61 -13.45 10.90
C GLY A 31 15.81 -12.99 9.44
N GLY A 32 14.92 -12.14 8.92
CA GLY A 32 15.09 -11.50 7.62
C GLY A 32 16.29 -10.55 7.57
N LYS A 33 16.86 -10.35 6.38
CA LYS A 33 17.99 -9.44 6.19
C LYS A 33 17.58 -7.97 6.04
N GLU A 34 16.38 -7.73 5.56
CA GLU A 34 15.89 -6.40 5.21
C GLU A 34 14.59 -6.10 5.95
N SER A 35 14.44 -4.85 6.39
CA SER A 35 13.19 -4.34 6.97
C SER A 35 12.30 -3.81 5.85
N ARG A 36 11.01 -4.17 5.91
CA ARG A 36 9.97 -3.58 5.06
C ARG A 36 9.90 -2.08 5.30
N LYS A 37 10.02 -1.27 4.23
CA LYS A 37 9.98 0.20 4.31
C LYS A 37 8.58 0.73 4.70
N PHE A 38 7.54 0.08 4.20
CA PHE A 38 6.15 0.45 4.46
C PHE A 38 5.23 -0.75 4.22
N ALA A 39 4.07 -0.75 4.85
CA ALA A 39 2.99 -1.69 4.56
C ALA A 39 2.00 -1.10 3.53
N PHE A 40 1.55 -1.90 2.56
CA PHE A 40 0.51 -1.49 1.59
C PHE A 40 -0.81 -2.20 1.89
N THR A 41 -1.92 -1.47 1.85
CA THR A 41 -3.28 -2.00 1.99
C THR A 41 -4.21 -1.33 1.00
N GLU A 42 -5.19 -2.08 0.48
CA GLU A 42 -6.15 -1.55 -0.49
C GLU A 42 -7.56 -2.10 -0.26
N ALA A 43 -8.55 -1.37 -0.78
CA ALA A 43 -9.93 -1.78 -0.88
C ALA A 43 -10.44 -1.52 -2.31
N ILE A 44 -10.73 -2.60 -3.04
CA ILE A 44 -11.26 -2.59 -4.40
C ILE A 44 -12.59 -3.33 -4.37
N HIS A 45 -13.70 -2.60 -4.24
CA HIS A 45 -15.04 -3.17 -4.16
C HIS A 45 -16.04 -2.39 -5.03
N PRO A 46 -16.89 -3.07 -5.82
CA PRO A 46 -17.92 -2.40 -6.62
C PRO A 46 -18.85 -1.55 -5.77
N ASN A 47 -19.30 -0.43 -6.35
CA ASN A 47 -20.14 0.58 -5.68
C ASN A 47 -19.47 1.28 -4.47
N GLN A 48 -18.16 1.15 -4.32
CA GLN A 48 -17.35 1.91 -3.38
C GLN A 48 -16.19 2.57 -4.12
N THR A 49 -15.69 3.67 -3.59
CA THR A 49 -14.44 4.27 -4.06
C THR A 49 -13.27 3.35 -3.75
N TYR A 50 -12.33 3.28 -4.69
CA TYR A 50 -11.01 2.71 -4.46
C TYR A 50 -10.32 3.45 -3.33
N LYS A 51 -9.72 2.69 -2.41
CA LYS A 51 -8.89 3.23 -1.34
C LYS A 51 -7.58 2.48 -1.27
N ALA A 52 -6.49 3.22 -1.09
CA ALA A 52 -5.19 2.66 -0.76
C ALA A 52 -4.65 3.33 0.50
N ALA A 53 -3.88 2.60 1.28
CA ALA A 53 -3.12 3.16 2.38
C ALA A 53 -1.73 2.56 2.44
N ILE A 54 -0.73 3.44 2.59
CA ILE A 54 0.66 3.10 2.82
C ILE A 54 0.99 3.48 4.26
N THR A 55 1.40 2.51 5.07
CA THR A 55 1.75 2.72 6.48
C THR A 55 3.23 2.48 6.69
N ASP A 56 3.97 3.53 6.99
CA ASP A 56 5.37 3.44 7.37
C ASP A 56 5.54 3.54 8.91
N GLU A 57 6.76 3.76 9.36
CA GLU A 57 7.08 3.88 10.78
C GLU A 57 6.33 5.04 11.45
N THR A 58 6.22 6.20 10.79
CA THR A 58 5.72 7.45 11.37
C THR A 58 4.39 7.93 10.76
N HIS A 59 4.06 7.56 9.52
CA HIS A 59 2.89 8.07 8.80
C HIS A 59 1.98 6.97 8.22
N ILE A 60 0.74 7.36 7.99
CA ILE A 60 -0.22 6.65 7.14
C ILE A 60 -0.57 7.59 5.98
N PHE A 61 -0.09 7.26 4.79
CA PHE A 61 -0.59 7.86 3.55
C PHE A 61 -1.92 7.20 3.18
N ARG A 62 -2.91 8.00 2.79
CA ARG A 62 -4.23 7.57 2.35
C ARG A 62 -4.48 8.12 0.96
N PHE A 63 -5.02 7.28 0.10
CA PHE A 63 -5.46 7.60 -1.23
C PHE A 63 -6.92 7.18 -1.37
N GLU A 64 -7.77 8.04 -1.93
CA GLU A 64 -9.15 7.69 -2.27
C GLU A 64 -9.54 8.35 -3.59
N ASN A 65 -10.06 7.56 -4.53
CA ASN A 65 -10.54 8.11 -5.79
C ASN A 65 -11.92 8.78 -5.63
N GLY A 66 -12.29 9.67 -6.56
CA GLY A 66 -13.49 10.50 -6.46
C GLY A 66 -14.80 9.78 -6.77
N HIS A 67 -14.75 8.63 -7.45
CA HIS A 67 -15.93 7.96 -7.98
C HIS A 67 -16.01 6.47 -7.60
N PRO A 68 -17.21 5.95 -7.29
CA PRO A 68 -17.37 4.52 -7.04
C PRO A 68 -16.94 3.66 -8.22
N LEU A 69 -16.28 2.54 -7.91
CA LEU A 69 -15.88 1.54 -8.88
C LEU A 69 -17.09 0.86 -9.51
N GLN A 70 -17.00 0.62 -10.82
CA GLN A 70 -17.93 -0.23 -11.54
C GLN A 70 -17.60 -1.71 -11.29
N ASN A 71 -18.42 -2.61 -11.84
CA ASN A 71 -18.25 -4.06 -11.65
C ASN A 71 -16.99 -4.63 -12.31
N ASP A 72 -16.32 -3.87 -13.17
CA ASP A 72 -15.06 -4.25 -13.82
C ASP A 72 -13.82 -3.96 -12.96
N GLY A 73 -13.99 -3.27 -11.82
CA GLY A 73 -12.90 -2.95 -10.89
C GLY A 73 -11.95 -1.86 -11.40
N LEU A 74 -12.33 -1.13 -12.45
CA LEU A 74 -11.48 -0.09 -13.03
C LEU A 74 -11.57 1.20 -12.21
N VAL A 75 -10.41 1.80 -11.95
CA VAL A 75 -10.29 3.00 -11.12
C VAL A 75 -10.30 4.25 -12.00
N ASP A 76 -11.29 5.13 -11.78
CA ASP A 76 -11.31 6.49 -12.32
C ASP A 76 -10.48 7.40 -11.43
N LEU A 77 -9.48 8.06 -12.02
CA LEU A 77 -8.50 8.91 -11.34
C LEU A 77 -8.56 10.38 -11.80
N ASN A 78 -9.64 10.78 -12.49
CA ASN A 78 -9.86 12.19 -12.85
C ASN A 78 -10.01 13.10 -11.62
N ASP A 79 -10.44 12.54 -10.49
CA ASP A 79 -10.46 13.18 -9.17
C ASP A 79 -10.02 12.16 -8.12
N TYR A 80 -9.17 12.58 -7.18
CA TYR A 80 -8.75 11.78 -6.03
C TYR A 80 -8.25 12.68 -4.92
N LYS A 81 -8.20 12.12 -3.71
CA LYS A 81 -7.73 12.79 -2.51
C LYS A 81 -6.58 12.01 -1.92
N ILE A 82 -5.58 12.74 -1.44
CA ILE A 82 -4.47 12.20 -0.67
C ILE A 82 -4.43 12.82 0.71
N GLN A 83 -3.95 12.07 1.69
CA GLN A 83 -3.62 12.57 3.02
C GLN A 83 -2.41 11.83 3.58
N LEU A 84 -1.46 12.54 4.18
CA LEU A 84 -0.34 11.97 4.92
C LEU A 84 -0.54 12.24 6.40
N ILE A 85 -1.04 11.24 7.13
CA ILE A 85 -1.41 11.38 8.53
C ILE A 85 -0.28 10.91 9.44
N ASN A 86 0.14 11.77 10.37
CA ASN A 86 1.08 11.38 11.41
C ASN A 86 0.42 10.39 12.38
N LYS A 87 1.06 9.25 12.63
CA LYS A 87 0.49 8.17 13.47
C LYS A 87 0.42 8.53 14.96
N GLU A 88 1.33 9.38 15.43
CA GLU A 88 1.39 9.77 16.84
C GLU A 88 0.47 10.94 17.13
N THR A 89 0.46 11.95 16.26
CA THR A 89 -0.30 13.18 16.50
C THR A 89 -1.68 13.19 15.85
N GLY A 90 -1.93 12.31 14.87
CA GLY A 90 -3.14 12.30 14.06
C GLY A 90 -3.28 13.51 13.13
N SER A 91 -2.26 14.36 13.04
CA SER A 91 -2.29 15.57 12.21
C SER A 91 -2.08 15.23 10.75
N ASP A 92 -2.76 15.98 9.88
CA ASP A 92 -2.52 15.93 8.44
C ASP A 92 -1.24 16.73 8.13
N GLU A 93 -0.22 16.02 7.68
CA GLU A 93 1.11 16.54 7.39
C GLU A 93 1.42 16.46 5.88
N THR A 94 0.39 16.36 5.03
CA THR A 94 0.53 16.33 3.56
C THR A 94 1.34 17.51 3.05
N ASP A 95 0.97 18.73 3.44
CA ASP A 95 1.68 19.95 3.03
C ASP A 95 3.00 20.18 3.79
N VAL A 96 3.21 19.46 4.89
CA VAL A 96 4.44 19.54 5.71
C VAL A 96 5.55 18.69 5.10
N PHE A 97 5.20 17.52 4.54
CA PHE A 97 6.12 16.59 3.89
C PHE A 97 5.68 16.27 2.45
N PRO A 98 5.67 17.27 1.54
CA PRO A 98 5.17 17.09 0.17
C PRO A 98 5.96 16.02 -0.59
N ASP A 99 7.29 15.98 -0.48
CA ASP A 99 8.12 14.96 -1.16
C ASP A 99 7.74 13.52 -0.75
N LYS A 100 7.30 13.33 0.51
CA LYS A 100 6.88 12.02 1.02
C LYS A 100 5.48 11.67 0.53
N ALA A 101 4.58 12.65 0.49
CA ALA A 101 3.26 12.49 -0.09
C ALA A 101 3.35 12.13 -1.58
N ASP A 102 4.12 12.88 -2.36
CA ASP A 102 4.36 12.65 -3.79
C ASP A 102 4.96 11.26 -4.04
N HIS A 103 5.94 10.84 -3.23
CA HIS A 103 6.52 9.51 -3.34
C HIS A 103 5.49 8.39 -3.16
N TYR A 104 4.65 8.49 -2.13
CA TYR A 104 3.63 7.48 -1.87
C TYR A 104 2.47 7.53 -2.84
N GLU A 105 2.15 8.71 -3.36
CA GLU A 105 1.23 8.84 -4.47
C GLU A 105 1.73 8.05 -5.69
N GLU A 106 3.00 8.25 -6.09
CA GLU A 106 3.61 7.50 -7.20
C GLU A 106 3.59 5.99 -6.97
N VAL A 107 3.82 5.53 -5.73
CA VAL A 107 3.71 4.10 -5.39
C VAL A 107 2.30 3.58 -5.63
N VAL A 108 1.25 4.33 -5.27
CA VAL A 108 -0.13 3.95 -5.57
C VAL A 108 -0.38 3.92 -7.07
N TRP A 109 0.07 4.93 -7.81
CA TRP A 109 -0.05 5.02 -9.27
C TRP A 109 0.59 3.81 -9.97
N GLU A 110 1.80 3.44 -9.57
CA GLU A 110 2.52 2.28 -10.08
C GLU A 110 1.79 0.96 -9.80
N HIS A 111 1.25 0.80 -8.58
CA HIS A 111 0.50 -0.38 -8.17
C HIS A 111 -0.77 -0.59 -9.00
N ILE A 112 -1.56 0.47 -9.19
CA ILE A 112 -2.83 0.38 -9.91
C ILE A 112 -2.71 0.58 -11.41
N ARG A 113 -1.52 0.88 -11.97
CA ARG A 113 -1.31 1.21 -13.39
C ARG A 113 -2.02 0.28 -14.37
N LYS A 114 -2.10 -1.02 -14.07
CA LYS A 114 -2.73 -2.04 -14.94
C LYS A 114 -4.27 -2.05 -14.85
N HIS A 115 -4.85 -1.23 -13.99
CA HIS A 115 -6.27 -1.20 -13.62
C HIS A 115 -6.90 0.20 -13.72
N ILE A 116 -6.23 1.15 -14.42
CA ILE A 116 -6.68 2.54 -14.59
C ILE A 116 -7.47 2.69 -15.91
N ILE A 117 -8.54 3.49 -15.89
CA ILE A 117 -9.10 4.11 -17.10
C ILE A 117 -8.87 5.63 -17.03
N PHE A 118 -8.43 6.22 -18.14
CA PHE A 118 -8.55 7.66 -18.39
C PHE A 118 -9.79 7.89 -19.25
N ASN A 119 -10.83 8.50 -18.69
CA ASN A 119 -12.04 8.89 -19.40
C ASN A 119 -12.02 10.39 -19.72
#